data_AF-A0A1W9RGU1-F1
#
_entry.id   AF-A0A1W9RGU1-F1
#
_cell.length_a   1.000
_cell.length_b   1.000
_cell.length_c   1.000
_cell.angle_alpha   90.00
_cell.angle_beta   90.00
_cell.angle_gamma   90.00
#
_symmetry.space_group_name_H-M   'P 1'
#
loop_
_entity.id
_entity.type
_entity.pdbx_description
1 polymer ?
#
loop_
_entity_poly.entity_id
_entity_poly.type
_entity_poly.pdbx_seq_one_letter_code
_entity_poly.pdbx_strand_id
1 'polypeptide(L)'
;NCGCEEKSTALLEKIANRPAGSRRNRARLDLIIQTIRQGNLHKKQYHALCRRLNELIADCPGKNETDSRLRAEAITIYCRLLLESEYENASQKVLDILNKAETDYDPNLNVLKSTALRRTGKLDESVRCLLKAIKPGCCDYAGEAMELLLEVTEKIDRFEKDLSFMKSCKKLAQFCCDCLEGQLKQRAGLFLIETSVFSATKTEKELSGFEQMLHNIAKAGFSNDIDFIRCRARVLAEEGKFQKAAELWSEICAVRKEESASSNSRSWKWWRAKFYELACLAKWPQTNKQQLRHTIEILENSFTDIPPLWSEKLSLLKQTRKTPSETGG
;
A
#
# COMPACT_ATOMS: atom_id res chain seq x y z
N ASN A 1 31.75 -11.13 -26.92
CA ASN A 1 32.00 -12.37 -26.17
C ASN A 1 33.45 -12.76 -26.27
N CYS A 2 34.24 -12.24 -25.33
CA CYS A 2 35.70 -12.37 -25.30
C CYS A 2 36.03 -13.46 -24.26
N GLY A 3 36.99 -14.36 -24.51
CA GLY A 3 37.39 -15.47 -23.61
C GLY A 3 37.90 -15.09 -22.20
N CYS A 4 37.57 -13.89 -21.71
CA CYS A 4 37.78 -13.41 -20.36
C CYS A 4 36.69 -13.90 -19.39
N GLU A 5 35.46 -14.16 -19.85
CA GLU A 5 34.36 -14.61 -18.98
C GLU A 5 34.59 -16.05 -18.48
N GLU A 6 34.94 -16.99 -19.35
CA GLU A 6 35.21 -18.39 -18.98
C GLU A 6 36.40 -18.51 -18.01
N LYS A 7 37.48 -17.76 -18.27
CA LYS A 7 38.64 -17.69 -17.37
C LYS A 7 38.29 -17.08 -16.02
N SER A 8 37.41 -16.08 -16.00
CA SER A 8 36.91 -15.48 -14.75
C SER A 8 36.06 -16.46 -13.95
N THR A 9 35.16 -17.20 -14.58
CA THR A 9 34.31 -18.20 -13.90
C THR A 9 35.15 -19.33 -13.31
N ALA A 10 36.10 -19.88 -14.08
CA ALA A 10 37.00 -20.94 -13.58
C ALA A 10 37.84 -20.48 -12.38
N LEU A 11 38.29 -19.23 -12.36
CA LEU A 11 39.01 -18.66 -11.22
C LEU A 11 38.09 -18.51 -9.98
N LEU A 12 36.86 -18.03 -10.18
CA LEU A 12 35.89 -17.90 -9.09
C LEU A 12 35.53 -19.27 -8.50
N GLU A 13 35.34 -20.30 -9.32
CA GLU A 13 35.10 -21.68 -8.86
C GLU A 13 36.26 -22.21 -8.02
N LYS A 14 37.50 -21.99 -8.47
CA LYS A 14 38.70 -22.38 -7.71
C LYS A 14 38.79 -21.68 -6.36
N ILE A 15 38.34 -20.42 -6.26
CA ILE A 15 38.34 -19.67 -4.99
C ILE A 15 37.18 -20.12 -4.09
N ALA A 16 35.99 -20.35 -4.66
CA ALA A 16 34.79 -20.77 -3.94
C ALA A 16 34.94 -22.17 -3.29
N ASN A 17 35.69 -23.07 -3.93
CA ASN A 17 35.91 -24.44 -3.49
C ASN A 17 37.04 -24.60 -2.45
N ARG A 18 37.71 -23.52 -2.05
CA ARG A 18 38.73 -23.61 -0.98
C ARG A 18 38.09 -23.95 0.37
N PRO A 19 38.76 -24.69 1.26
CA PRO A 19 38.21 -25.00 2.59
C PRO A 19 38.03 -23.76 3.46
N ALA A 20 38.91 -22.75 3.29
CA ALA A 20 38.84 -21.48 4.01
C ALA A 20 39.39 -20.33 3.15
N GLY A 21 39.12 -19.09 3.56
CA GLY A 21 39.70 -17.88 2.99
C GLY A 21 38.72 -16.72 2.91
N SER A 22 39.22 -15.50 3.11
CA SER A 22 38.42 -14.27 3.18
C SER A 22 37.62 -13.97 1.91
N ARG A 23 38.06 -14.48 0.75
CA ARG A 23 37.39 -14.28 -0.55
C ARG A 23 36.47 -15.43 -0.96
N ARG A 24 36.42 -16.52 -0.19
CA ARG A 24 35.67 -17.74 -0.54
C ARG A 24 34.18 -17.45 -0.71
N ASN A 25 33.56 -16.86 0.30
CA ASN A 25 32.12 -16.57 0.30
C ASN A 25 31.76 -15.50 -0.73
N ARG A 26 32.67 -14.55 -0.98
CA ARG A 26 32.49 -13.56 -2.05
C ARG A 26 32.47 -14.22 -3.42
N ALA A 27 33.42 -15.11 -3.70
CA ALA A 27 33.44 -15.86 -4.96
C ALA A 27 32.19 -16.73 -5.15
N ARG A 28 31.68 -17.35 -4.08
CA ARG A 28 30.40 -18.10 -4.11
C ARG A 28 29.23 -17.20 -4.50
N LEU A 29 29.14 -16.00 -3.92
CA LEU A 29 28.09 -15.03 -4.24
C LEU A 29 28.21 -14.52 -5.68
N ASP A 30 29.41 -14.19 -6.14
CA ASP A 30 29.65 -13.70 -7.50
C ASP A 30 29.27 -14.76 -8.56
N LEU A 31 29.54 -16.04 -8.31
CA LEU A 31 29.08 -17.15 -9.18
C LEU A 31 27.54 -17.24 -9.23
N ILE A 32 26.86 -17.04 -8.10
CA ILE A 32 25.39 -17.01 -8.05
C ILE A 32 24.87 -15.82 -8.86
N ILE A 33 25.44 -14.63 -8.68
CA ILE A 33 25.09 -13.42 -9.43
C ILE A 33 25.30 -13.61 -10.93
N GLN A 34 26.41 -14.22 -11.35
CA GLN A 34 26.67 -14.57 -12.75
C GLN A 34 25.58 -15.48 -13.32
N THR A 35 25.18 -16.52 -12.57
CA THR A 35 24.11 -17.44 -13.00
C THR A 35 22.77 -16.70 -13.15
N ILE A 36 22.45 -15.77 -12.25
CA ILE A 36 21.22 -14.96 -12.34
C ILE A 36 21.25 -14.06 -13.58
N ARG A 37 22.38 -13.40 -13.84
CA ARG A 37 22.55 -12.47 -14.98
C ARG A 37 22.42 -13.13 -16.35
N GLN A 38 22.72 -14.44 -16.46
CA GLN A 38 22.56 -15.19 -17.70
C GLN A 38 21.09 -15.35 -18.14
N GLY A 39 20.13 -15.01 -17.28
CA GLY A 39 18.76 -14.65 -17.68
C GLY A 39 18.01 -15.74 -18.46
N ASN A 40 17.86 -16.93 -17.87
CA ASN A 40 16.93 -17.99 -18.31
C ASN A 40 16.85 -19.08 -17.22
N LEU A 41 16.32 -18.72 -16.05
CA LEU A 41 16.25 -19.64 -14.91
C LEU A 41 14.97 -20.48 -14.97
N HIS A 42 15.10 -21.76 -15.31
CA HIS A 42 14.01 -22.71 -15.13
C HIS A 42 13.84 -23.08 -13.65
N LYS A 43 12.66 -23.59 -13.27
CA LYS A 43 12.28 -23.93 -11.88
C LYS A 43 13.36 -24.71 -11.09
N LYS A 44 14.03 -25.68 -11.73
CA LYS A 44 15.12 -26.46 -11.11
C LYS A 44 16.36 -25.61 -10.79
N GLN A 45 16.77 -24.74 -11.71
CA GLN A 45 17.93 -23.86 -11.51
C GLN A 45 17.62 -22.82 -10.42
N TYR A 46 16.40 -22.31 -10.41
CA TYR A 46 15.93 -21.41 -9.38
C TYR A 46 16.01 -22.06 -7.98
N HIS A 47 15.51 -23.29 -7.82
CA HIS A 47 15.62 -24.02 -6.56
C HIS A 47 17.08 -24.24 -6.12
N ALA A 48 17.96 -24.55 -7.06
CA ALA A 48 19.39 -24.71 -6.78
C ALA A 48 20.03 -23.41 -6.32
N LEU A 49 19.68 -22.27 -6.91
CA LEU A 49 20.16 -20.94 -6.49
C LEU A 49 19.68 -20.60 -5.08
N CYS A 50 18.40 -20.79 -4.79
CA CYS A 50 17.85 -20.57 -3.45
C CYS A 50 18.54 -21.44 -2.39
N ARG A 51 18.85 -22.70 -2.72
CA ARG A 51 19.62 -23.58 -1.82
C ARG A 51 21.03 -23.04 -1.58
N ARG A 52 21.77 -22.71 -2.65
CA ARG A 52 23.13 -22.16 -2.59
C ARG A 52 23.19 -20.85 -1.79
N LEU A 53 22.20 -19.99 -1.95
CA LEU A 53 22.07 -18.75 -1.17
C LEU A 53 21.80 -19.02 0.31
N ASN A 54 20.89 -19.95 0.62
CA ASN A 54 20.59 -20.31 1.99
C ASN A 54 21.81 -20.90 2.72
N GLU A 55 22.58 -21.76 2.05
CA GLU A 55 23.85 -22.28 2.55
C GLU A 55 24.88 -21.17 2.76
N LEU A 56 25.03 -20.26 1.78
CA LEU A 56 25.94 -19.13 1.89
C LEU A 56 25.60 -18.21 3.09
N ILE A 57 24.32 -17.95 3.33
CA ILE A 57 23.86 -17.14 4.46
C ILE A 57 24.17 -17.81 5.80
N ALA A 58 24.01 -19.14 5.88
CA ALA A 58 24.38 -19.90 7.08
C ALA A 58 25.90 -19.90 7.32
N ASP A 59 26.69 -19.96 6.25
CA ASP A 59 28.16 -19.95 6.29
C ASP A 59 28.76 -18.55 6.58
N CYS A 60 27.94 -17.49 6.61
CA CYS A 60 28.35 -16.11 6.88
C CYS A 60 27.70 -15.62 8.19
N PRO A 61 28.27 -15.92 9.36
CA PRO A 61 27.64 -15.58 10.64
C PRO A 61 27.59 -14.07 10.95
N GLY A 62 28.21 -13.20 10.15
CA GLY A 62 28.20 -11.75 10.35
C GLY A 62 29.06 -11.29 11.53
N LYS A 63 30.16 -12.01 11.81
CA LYS A 63 31.06 -11.72 12.95
C LYS A 63 31.93 -10.48 12.75
N ASN A 64 32.08 -10.02 11.51
CA ASN A 64 32.80 -8.80 11.15
C ASN A 64 32.00 -8.04 10.06
N GLU A 65 32.35 -6.78 9.85
CA GLU A 65 31.61 -5.90 8.94
C GLU A 65 31.55 -6.42 7.50
N THR A 66 32.64 -7.02 7.01
CA THR A 66 32.69 -7.55 5.64
C THR A 66 31.75 -8.75 5.48
N ASP A 67 31.75 -9.66 6.44
CA ASP A 67 30.83 -10.80 6.48
C ASP A 67 29.38 -10.34 6.64
N SER A 68 29.11 -9.32 7.46
CA SER A 68 27.77 -8.76 7.63
C SER A 68 27.24 -8.13 6.34
N ARG A 69 28.08 -7.37 5.62
CA ARG A 69 27.71 -6.80 4.31
C ARG A 69 27.43 -7.90 3.28
N LEU A 70 28.29 -8.92 3.20
CA LEU A 70 28.10 -10.03 2.28
C LEU A 70 26.85 -10.84 2.61
N ARG A 71 26.58 -11.06 3.90
CA ARG A 71 25.37 -11.72 4.36
C ARG A 71 24.11 -10.92 3.99
N ALA A 72 24.12 -9.60 4.18
CA ALA A 72 23.01 -8.73 3.79
C ALA A 72 22.76 -8.75 2.27
N GLU A 73 23.81 -8.73 1.46
CA GLU A 73 23.72 -8.86 0.00
C GLU A 73 23.14 -10.22 -0.41
N ALA A 74 23.59 -11.32 0.20
CA ALA A 74 23.07 -12.66 -0.06
C ALA A 74 21.59 -12.79 0.36
N ILE A 75 21.20 -12.25 1.52
CA ILE A 75 19.80 -12.20 1.98
C ILE A 75 18.95 -11.39 1.00
N THR A 76 19.43 -10.25 0.54
CA THR A 76 18.74 -9.38 -0.42
C THR A 76 18.43 -10.14 -1.70
N ILE A 77 19.44 -10.79 -2.29
CA ILE A 77 19.27 -11.58 -3.52
C ILE A 77 18.32 -12.75 -3.29
N TYR A 78 18.45 -13.46 -2.16
CA TYR A 78 17.59 -14.59 -1.85
C TYR A 78 16.12 -14.18 -1.69
N CYS A 79 15.86 -13.11 -0.95
CA CYS A 79 14.50 -12.62 -0.74
C CYS A 79 13.90 -12.07 -2.03
N ARG A 80 14.68 -11.34 -2.85
CA ARG A 80 14.22 -10.86 -4.16
C ARG A 80 13.81 -12.01 -5.05
N LEU A 81 14.68 -13.02 -5.19
CA LEU A 81 14.34 -14.22 -5.95
C LEU A 81 13.02 -14.79 -5.42
N LEU A 82 12.88 -15.01 -4.11
CA LEU A 82 11.66 -15.60 -3.53
C LEU A 82 10.41 -14.78 -3.89
N LEU A 83 10.47 -13.45 -3.83
CA LEU A 83 9.35 -12.60 -4.22
C LEU A 83 9.07 -12.58 -5.73
N GLU A 84 10.05 -12.86 -6.58
CA GLU A 84 9.86 -12.97 -8.03
C GLU A 84 9.29 -14.35 -8.45
N SER A 85 9.36 -15.33 -7.55
CA SER A 85 8.88 -16.69 -7.84
C SER A 85 7.38 -16.89 -7.59
N GLU A 86 6.81 -17.87 -8.28
CA GLU A 86 5.43 -18.33 -8.08
C GLU A 86 5.28 -19.33 -6.92
N TYR A 87 6.26 -19.45 -6.01
CA TYR A 87 6.11 -20.38 -4.88
C TYR A 87 5.02 -19.91 -3.91
N GLU A 88 4.12 -20.84 -3.61
CA GLU A 88 3.19 -20.71 -2.50
C GLU A 88 3.97 -20.43 -1.20
N ASN A 89 3.51 -19.48 -0.41
CA ASN A 89 4.14 -19.02 0.84
C ASN A 89 5.51 -18.33 0.71
N ALA A 90 5.94 -17.93 -0.49
CA ALA A 90 7.21 -17.20 -0.68
C ALA A 90 7.31 -15.95 0.21
N SER A 91 6.24 -15.16 0.29
CA SER A 91 6.18 -13.97 1.15
C SER A 91 6.39 -14.32 2.62
N GLN A 92 5.75 -15.39 3.13
CA GLN A 92 5.92 -15.81 4.52
C GLN A 92 7.36 -16.24 4.81
N LYS A 93 7.97 -16.99 3.88
CA LYS A 93 9.38 -17.40 4.01
C LYS A 93 10.33 -16.20 4.04
N VAL A 94 10.07 -15.17 3.24
CA VAL A 94 10.84 -13.92 3.26
C VAL A 94 10.71 -13.24 4.62
N LEU A 95 9.51 -13.18 5.19
CA LEU A 95 9.31 -12.63 6.53
C LEU A 95 10.09 -13.41 7.60
N ASP A 96 10.08 -14.74 7.54
CA ASP A 96 10.80 -15.58 8.50
C ASP A 96 12.33 -15.35 8.45
N ILE A 97 12.88 -15.10 7.26
CA ILE A 97 14.29 -14.74 7.06
C ILE A 97 14.56 -13.34 7.60
N LEU A 98 13.75 -12.36 7.19
CA LEU A 98 13.98 -10.95 7.50
C LEU A 98 13.64 -10.57 8.95
N ASN A 99 12.82 -11.34 9.66
CA ASN A 99 12.60 -11.17 11.10
C ASN A 99 13.78 -11.64 11.94
N LYS A 100 14.59 -12.56 11.41
CA LYS A 100 15.85 -13.03 12.04
C LYS A 100 17.05 -12.18 11.65
N ALA A 101 16.90 -11.31 10.67
CA ALA A 101 17.93 -10.39 10.21
C ALA A 101 17.75 -9.01 10.87
N GLU A 102 18.86 -8.34 11.18
CA GLU A 102 18.86 -6.94 11.60
C GLU A 102 18.56 -6.06 10.37
N THR A 103 17.27 -5.86 10.09
CA THR A 103 16.81 -5.12 8.90
C THR A 103 16.79 -3.61 9.09
N ASP A 104 16.91 -3.11 10.32
CA ASP A 104 16.73 -1.68 10.62
C ASP A 104 17.76 -0.75 9.94
N TYR A 105 18.93 -1.28 9.56
CA TYR A 105 20.01 -0.48 8.97
C TYR A 105 20.10 -0.57 7.44
N ASP A 106 19.39 -1.51 6.81
CA ASP A 106 19.45 -1.73 5.35
C ASP A 106 18.11 -1.36 4.67
N PRO A 107 18.07 -0.26 3.90
CA PRO A 107 16.88 0.14 3.16
C PRO A 107 16.32 -0.93 2.21
N ASN A 108 17.18 -1.70 1.52
CA ASN A 108 16.73 -2.74 0.58
C ASN A 108 16.02 -3.86 1.32
N LEU A 109 16.55 -4.28 2.48
CA LEU A 109 15.91 -5.31 3.29
C LEU A 109 14.56 -4.83 3.86
N ASN A 110 14.47 -3.55 4.26
CA ASN A 110 13.21 -2.95 4.69
C ASN A 110 12.16 -2.92 3.57
N VAL A 111 12.57 -2.61 2.33
CA VAL A 111 11.68 -2.64 1.15
C VAL A 111 11.20 -4.07 0.88
N LEU A 112 12.10 -5.06 0.86
CA LEU A 112 11.73 -6.46 0.67
C LEU A 112 10.77 -6.96 1.76
N LYS A 113 11.01 -6.57 3.02
CA LYS A 113 10.11 -6.86 4.15
C LYS A 113 8.75 -6.19 3.94
N SER A 114 8.75 -4.92 3.53
CA SER A 114 7.53 -4.19 3.20
C SER A 114 6.71 -4.89 2.11
N THR A 115 7.35 -5.34 1.03
CA THR A 115 6.70 -6.07 -0.06
C THR A 115 6.10 -7.40 0.42
N ALA A 116 6.83 -8.17 1.21
CA ALA A 116 6.34 -9.44 1.76
C ALA A 116 5.15 -9.25 2.73
N LEU A 117 5.20 -8.20 3.56
CA LEU A 117 4.09 -7.81 4.44
C LEU A 117 2.86 -7.36 3.62
N ARG A 118 3.06 -6.58 2.55
CA ARG A 118 1.99 -6.15 1.65
C ARG A 118 1.27 -7.34 1.03
N ARG A 119 2.02 -8.30 0.46
CA ARG A 119 1.48 -9.52 -0.15
C ARG A 119 0.76 -10.45 0.84
N THR A 120 1.02 -10.33 2.13
CA THR A 120 0.31 -11.07 3.19
C THR A 120 -0.82 -10.27 3.84
N GLY A 121 -1.11 -9.06 3.33
CA GLY A 121 -2.21 -8.21 3.79
C GLY A 121 -1.89 -7.36 5.02
N LYS A 122 -0.66 -7.40 5.54
CA LYS A 122 -0.20 -6.63 6.71
C LYS A 122 0.24 -5.22 6.31
N LEU A 123 -0.71 -4.40 5.88
CA LEU A 123 -0.44 -3.08 5.30
C LEU A 123 0.18 -2.09 6.30
N ASP A 124 -0.18 -2.16 7.57
CA ASP A 124 0.34 -1.28 8.63
C ASP A 124 1.84 -1.52 8.89
N GLU A 125 2.24 -2.79 9.02
CA GLU A 125 3.63 -3.19 9.16
C GLU A 125 4.41 -2.86 7.87
N SER A 126 3.78 -3.05 6.71
CA SER A 126 4.37 -2.75 5.41
C SER A 126 4.75 -1.27 5.26
N VAL A 127 3.84 -0.35 5.63
CA VAL A 127 4.10 1.10 5.61
C VAL A 127 5.22 1.46 6.56
N ARG A 128 5.23 0.89 7.78
CA ARG A 128 6.29 1.14 8.77
C ARG A 128 7.66 0.71 8.27
N CYS A 129 7.77 -0.45 7.62
CA CYS A 129 9.03 -0.90 7.03
C CYS A 129 9.49 0.03 5.91
N LEU A 130 8.60 0.44 5.02
CA LEU A 130 8.98 1.31 3.91
C LEU A 130 9.42 2.70 4.39
N LEU A 131 8.79 3.24 5.43
CA LEU A 131 9.21 4.49 6.06
C LEU A 131 10.64 4.44 6.65
N LYS A 132 11.12 3.26 7.06
CA LYS A 132 12.52 3.07 7.50
C LYS A 132 13.50 3.06 6.32
N ALA A 133 13.04 2.70 5.13
CA ALA A 133 13.88 2.63 3.94
C ALA A 133 14.08 3.99 3.25
N ILE A 134 13.03 4.82 3.23
CA ILE A 134 13.07 6.10 2.51
C ILE A 134 13.90 7.16 3.24
N LYS A 135 14.50 8.06 2.47
CA LYS A 135 15.27 9.21 2.98
C LYS A 135 14.87 10.48 2.24
N PRO A 136 14.76 11.64 2.93
CA PRO A 136 14.49 12.91 2.27
C PRO A 136 15.51 13.20 1.16
N GLY A 137 15.01 13.63 -0.01
CA GLY A 137 15.85 13.95 -1.17
C GLY A 137 16.37 12.73 -1.95
N CYS A 138 16.10 11.51 -1.52
CA CYS A 138 16.41 10.29 -2.26
C CYS A 138 15.12 9.62 -2.74
N CYS A 139 14.93 9.54 -4.04
CA CYS A 139 13.68 9.06 -4.63
C CYS A 139 13.64 7.57 -4.92
N ASP A 140 14.60 6.84 -4.36
CA ASP A 140 14.58 5.38 -4.31
C ASP A 140 13.28 4.92 -3.63
N TYR A 141 12.67 3.89 -4.19
CA TYR A 141 11.47 3.22 -3.67
C TYR A 141 10.16 4.01 -3.76
N ALA A 142 10.12 5.13 -4.49
CA ALA A 142 8.87 5.88 -4.72
C ALA A 142 7.81 5.03 -5.46
N GLY A 143 8.23 4.11 -6.34
CA GLY A 143 7.32 3.18 -7.02
C GLY A 143 6.64 2.21 -6.06
N GLU A 144 7.43 1.56 -5.19
CA GLU A 144 6.96 0.63 -4.16
C GLU A 144 6.04 1.34 -3.16
N ALA A 145 6.34 2.59 -2.83
CA ALA A 145 5.50 3.44 -2.00
C ALA A 145 4.15 3.74 -2.67
N MET A 146 4.15 4.05 -3.98
CA MET A 146 2.91 4.27 -4.74
C MET A 146 2.02 3.02 -4.79
N GLU A 147 2.60 1.85 -5.04
CA GLU A 147 1.84 0.59 -5.04
C GLU A 147 1.23 0.30 -3.67
N LEU A 148 1.98 0.51 -2.59
CA LEU A 148 1.48 0.32 -1.23
C LEU A 148 0.36 1.31 -0.90
N LEU A 149 0.52 2.58 -1.24
CA LEU A 149 -0.50 3.61 -1.00
C LEU A 149 -1.77 3.36 -1.80
N LEU A 150 -1.69 2.80 -3.00
CA LEU A 150 -2.85 2.37 -3.78
C LEU A 150 -3.65 1.31 -3.01
N GLU A 151 -3.00 0.26 -2.51
CA GLU A 151 -3.69 -0.79 -1.73
C GLU A 151 -4.27 -0.26 -0.41
N VAL A 152 -3.55 0.65 0.25
CA VAL A 152 -4.01 1.29 1.49
C VAL A 152 -5.24 2.15 1.24
N THR A 153 -5.25 2.97 0.20
CA THR A 153 -6.34 3.92 -0.10
C THR A 153 -7.62 3.23 -0.53
N GLU A 154 -7.52 2.05 -1.15
CA GLU A 154 -8.66 1.16 -1.43
C GLU A 154 -9.35 0.62 -0.16
N LYS A 155 -8.60 0.49 0.93
CA LYS A 155 -9.07 -0.07 2.22
C LYS A 155 -9.03 0.94 3.36
N ILE A 156 -8.84 2.23 3.07
CA ILE A 156 -8.49 3.24 4.07
C ILE A 156 -9.52 3.37 5.18
N ASP A 157 -10.80 3.14 4.89
CA ASP A 157 -11.88 3.22 5.86
C ASP A 157 -11.80 2.14 6.95
N ARG A 158 -11.02 1.06 6.74
CA ARG A 158 -10.71 0.06 7.78
C ARG A 158 -9.75 0.59 8.83
N PHE A 159 -8.99 1.62 8.49
CA PHE A 159 -7.92 2.17 9.30
C PHE A 159 -8.20 3.59 9.79
N GLU A 160 -9.38 4.15 9.51
CA GLU A 160 -9.73 5.55 9.82
C GLU A 160 -9.59 5.90 11.31
N LYS A 161 -9.71 4.92 12.21
CA LYS A 161 -9.56 5.08 13.66
C LYS A 161 -8.09 5.04 14.12
N ASP A 162 -7.17 4.51 13.31
CA ASP A 162 -5.73 4.46 13.62
C ASP A 162 -5.02 5.70 13.07
N LEU A 163 -5.02 6.76 13.88
CA LEU A 163 -4.39 8.04 13.53
C LEU A 163 -2.87 7.94 13.35
N SER A 164 -2.20 7.00 14.03
CA SER A 164 -0.76 6.78 13.91
C SER A 164 -0.42 6.19 12.55
N PHE A 165 -1.20 5.20 12.11
CA PHE A 165 -1.09 4.64 10.78
C PHE A 165 -1.42 5.67 9.70
N MET A 166 -2.51 6.45 9.84
CA MET A 166 -2.82 7.53 8.87
C MET A 166 -1.70 8.56 8.75
N LYS A 167 -1.09 8.96 9.87
CA LYS A 167 0.09 9.86 9.86
C LYS A 167 1.28 9.25 9.13
N SER A 168 1.47 7.94 9.25
CA SER A 168 2.52 7.20 8.55
C SER A 168 2.26 7.16 7.03
N CYS A 169 1.03 6.89 6.62
CA CYS A 169 0.62 6.94 5.21
C CYS A 169 0.76 8.35 4.62
N LYS A 170 0.39 9.40 5.36
CA LYS A 170 0.58 10.79 4.95
C LYS A 170 2.05 11.10 4.66
N LYS A 171 2.98 10.66 5.54
CA LYS A 171 4.42 10.84 5.33
C LYS A 171 4.90 10.13 4.04
N LEU A 172 4.41 8.91 3.82
CA LEU A 172 4.77 8.15 2.63
C LEU A 172 4.21 8.79 1.35
N ALA A 173 2.98 9.31 1.38
CA ALA A 173 2.38 10.01 0.26
C ALA A 173 3.08 11.35 -0.03
N GLN A 174 3.50 12.08 1.00
CA GLN A 174 4.31 13.29 0.86
C GLN A 174 5.65 12.97 0.18
N PHE A 175 6.33 11.92 0.63
CA PHE A 175 7.55 11.44 -0.02
C PHE A 175 7.36 11.18 -1.51
N CYS A 176 6.27 10.50 -1.90
CA CYS A 176 5.95 10.30 -3.31
C CYS A 176 5.70 11.62 -4.06
N CYS A 177 5.02 12.60 -3.46
CA CYS A 177 4.79 13.91 -4.07
C CYS A 177 6.09 14.69 -4.30
N ASP A 178 7.05 14.56 -3.37
CA ASP A 178 8.33 15.26 -3.44
C ASP A 178 9.26 14.64 -4.50
N CYS A 179 9.05 13.36 -4.82
CA CYS A 179 9.93 12.58 -5.68
C CYS A 179 9.43 12.32 -7.10
N LEU A 180 8.12 12.32 -7.31
CA LEU A 180 7.50 11.97 -8.59
C LEU A 180 7.12 13.22 -9.36
N GLU A 181 7.05 13.08 -10.68
CA GLU A 181 6.66 14.14 -11.60
C GLU A 181 5.50 13.73 -12.51
N GLY A 182 4.88 14.71 -13.18
CA GLY A 182 3.79 14.49 -14.12
C GLY A 182 2.58 13.77 -13.49
N GLN A 183 2.02 12.79 -14.21
CA GLN A 183 0.83 12.05 -13.78
C GLN A 183 1.03 11.27 -12.47
N LEU A 184 2.25 10.76 -12.22
CA LEU A 184 2.55 10.02 -10.98
C LEU A 184 2.51 10.95 -9.77
N LYS A 185 3.00 12.19 -9.90
CA LYS A 185 2.89 13.22 -8.87
C LYS A 185 1.44 13.54 -8.55
N GLN A 186 0.58 13.63 -9.57
CA GLN A 186 -0.84 13.90 -9.35
C GLN A 186 -1.54 12.76 -8.61
N ARG A 187 -1.22 11.50 -8.95
CA ARG A 187 -1.72 10.34 -8.18
C ARG A 187 -1.20 10.35 -6.74
N ALA A 188 0.08 10.66 -6.52
CA ALA A 188 0.63 10.81 -5.18
C ALA A 188 -0.09 11.91 -4.38
N GLY A 189 -0.44 13.03 -5.04
CA GLY A 189 -1.23 14.11 -4.47
C GLY A 189 -2.62 13.66 -4.02
N LEU A 190 -3.30 12.83 -4.81
CA LEU A 190 -4.58 12.21 -4.42
C LEU A 190 -4.43 11.34 -3.17
N PHE A 191 -3.39 10.50 -3.08
CA PHE A 191 -3.11 9.71 -1.88
C PHE A 191 -2.80 10.59 -0.66
N LEU A 192 -2.08 11.69 -0.86
CA LEU A 192 -1.76 12.63 0.20
C LEU A 192 -3.03 13.30 0.75
N ILE A 193 -3.93 13.74 -0.12
CA ILE A 193 -5.23 14.29 0.28
C ILE A 193 -6.02 13.21 1.04
N GLU A 194 -6.20 12.04 0.44
CA GLU A 194 -7.05 10.98 1.00
C GLU A 194 -6.59 10.51 2.38
N THR A 195 -5.28 10.35 2.59
CA THR A 195 -4.70 9.99 3.89
C THR A 195 -4.76 11.14 4.90
N SER A 196 -4.76 12.39 4.44
CA SER A 196 -4.83 13.56 5.31
C SER A 196 -6.25 13.85 5.81
N VAL A 197 -7.29 13.51 5.04
CA VAL A 197 -8.69 13.74 5.42
C VAL A 197 -9.11 12.96 6.67
N PHE A 198 -8.38 11.93 7.10
CA PHE A 198 -8.70 11.21 8.35
C PHE A 198 -8.01 11.78 9.59
N SER A 199 -7.23 12.87 9.48
CA SER A 199 -6.55 13.48 10.62
C SER A 199 -7.54 14.13 11.61
N ALA A 200 -7.27 14.06 12.91
CA ALA A 200 -8.22 14.46 13.96
C ALA A 200 -8.70 15.93 13.90
N THR A 201 -7.90 16.84 13.34
CA THR A 201 -8.26 18.24 13.10
C THR A 201 -7.56 18.73 11.85
N LYS A 202 -8.26 19.48 11.00
CA LYS A 202 -7.69 20.13 9.82
C LYS A 202 -7.89 21.62 9.98
N THR A 203 -6.83 22.36 9.74
CA THR A 203 -6.90 23.82 9.70
C THR A 203 -7.52 24.26 8.38
N GLU A 204 -8.16 25.43 8.37
CA GLU A 204 -8.66 26.07 7.13
C GLU A 204 -7.54 26.24 6.08
N LYS A 205 -6.31 26.49 6.55
CA LYS A 205 -5.10 26.56 5.72
C LYS A 205 -4.76 25.22 5.05
N GLU A 206 -4.96 24.09 5.73
CA GLU A 206 -4.74 22.77 5.12
C GLU A 206 -5.81 22.43 4.08
N LEU A 207 -7.08 22.73 4.37
CA LEU A 207 -8.18 22.49 3.43
C LEU A 207 -8.02 23.34 2.15
N SER A 208 -7.68 24.62 2.28
CA SER A 208 -7.38 25.48 1.13
C SER A 208 -6.16 24.98 0.32
N GLY A 209 -5.15 24.42 0.99
CA GLY A 209 -4.04 23.73 0.32
C GLY A 209 -4.48 22.52 -0.51
N PHE A 210 -5.42 21.72 0.01
CA PHE A 210 -5.99 20.59 -0.74
C PHE A 210 -6.84 21.02 -1.92
N GLU A 211 -7.65 22.08 -1.79
CA GLU A 211 -8.41 22.64 -2.90
C GLU A 211 -7.48 23.14 -4.02
N GLN A 212 -6.39 23.83 -3.68
CA GLN A 212 -5.39 24.26 -4.66
C GLN A 212 -4.75 23.06 -5.37
N MET A 213 -4.41 22.00 -4.61
CA MET A 213 -3.87 20.76 -5.18
C MET A 213 -4.85 20.08 -6.12
N LEU A 214 -6.11 19.93 -5.72
CA LEU A 214 -7.18 19.37 -6.57
C LEU A 214 -7.38 20.20 -7.84
N HIS A 215 -7.37 21.53 -7.74
CA HIS A 215 -7.48 22.38 -8.91
C HIS A 215 -6.32 22.17 -9.91
N ASN A 216 -5.08 22.02 -9.41
CA ASN A 216 -3.93 21.72 -10.27
C ASN A 216 -4.02 20.32 -10.91
N ILE A 217 -4.50 19.33 -10.16
CA ILE A 217 -4.74 17.96 -10.67
C ILE A 217 -5.83 17.96 -11.74
N ALA A 218 -6.92 18.71 -11.54
CA ALA A 218 -8.00 18.86 -12.52
C ALA A 218 -7.50 19.50 -13.82
N LYS A 219 -6.68 20.55 -13.73
CA LYS A 219 -6.02 21.18 -14.90
C LYS A 219 -5.11 20.22 -15.67
N ALA A 220 -4.56 19.21 -15.00
CA ALA A 220 -3.77 18.15 -15.62
C ALA A 220 -4.62 17.04 -16.28
N GLY A 221 -5.95 17.18 -16.34
CA GLY A 221 -6.85 16.27 -17.06
C GLY A 221 -7.47 15.15 -16.21
N PHE A 222 -7.32 15.18 -14.89
CA PHE A 222 -7.85 14.15 -13.98
C PHE A 222 -9.28 14.44 -13.48
N SER A 223 -9.99 15.43 -14.05
CA SER A 223 -11.30 15.85 -13.52
C SER A 223 -12.36 14.74 -13.47
N ASN A 224 -12.27 13.77 -14.39
CA ASN A 224 -13.20 12.66 -14.51
C ASN A 224 -12.68 11.37 -13.84
N ASP A 225 -11.49 11.42 -13.24
CA ASP A 225 -10.92 10.28 -12.52
C ASP A 225 -11.71 10.04 -11.21
N ILE A 226 -12.08 8.78 -10.95
CA ILE A 226 -12.91 8.45 -9.79
C ILE A 226 -12.18 8.73 -8.46
N ASP A 227 -10.86 8.55 -8.41
CA ASP A 227 -10.09 8.85 -7.20
C ASP A 227 -9.99 10.36 -6.98
N PHE A 228 -9.93 11.15 -8.07
CA PHE A 228 -10.04 12.60 -8.00
C PHE A 228 -11.40 13.05 -7.43
N ILE A 229 -12.51 12.55 -8.01
CA ILE A 229 -13.87 12.87 -7.55
C ILE A 229 -14.04 12.48 -6.07
N ARG A 230 -13.51 11.32 -5.69
CA ARG A 230 -13.51 10.82 -4.31
C ARG A 230 -12.77 11.76 -3.35
N CYS A 231 -11.56 12.20 -3.70
CA CYS A 231 -10.78 13.13 -2.89
C CYS A 231 -11.51 14.48 -2.74
N ARG A 232 -12.08 14.99 -3.82
CA ARG A 232 -12.84 16.24 -3.81
C ARG A 232 -14.09 16.14 -2.91
N ALA A 233 -14.84 15.05 -3.02
CA ALA A 233 -16.01 14.81 -2.17
C ALA A 233 -15.64 14.77 -0.68
N ARG A 234 -14.50 14.17 -0.35
CA ARG A 234 -13.94 14.15 1.01
C ARG A 234 -13.57 15.54 1.52
N VAL A 235 -12.86 16.35 0.74
CA VAL A 235 -12.48 17.73 1.12
C VAL A 235 -13.73 18.59 1.34
N LEU A 236 -14.69 18.56 0.41
CA LEU A 236 -15.95 19.29 0.54
C LEU A 236 -16.75 18.91 1.80
N ALA A 237 -16.72 17.63 2.19
CA ALA A 237 -17.38 17.18 3.42
C ALA A 237 -16.70 17.76 4.68
N GLU A 238 -15.38 17.87 4.70
CA GLU A 238 -14.64 18.52 5.81
C GLU A 238 -14.87 20.03 5.85
N GLU A 239 -15.08 20.68 4.70
CA GLU A 239 -15.48 22.09 4.60
C GLU A 239 -16.96 22.34 4.99
N GLY A 240 -17.71 21.30 5.34
CA GLY A 240 -19.14 21.40 5.66
C GLY A 240 -20.06 21.60 4.44
N LYS A 241 -19.53 21.52 3.22
CA LYS A 241 -20.29 21.61 1.95
C LYS A 241 -20.96 20.27 1.63
N PHE A 242 -21.77 19.78 2.57
CA PHE A 242 -22.31 18.43 2.56
C PHE A 242 -23.16 18.09 1.33
N GLN A 243 -23.95 19.04 0.81
CA GLN A 243 -24.76 18.79 -0.38
C GLN A 243 -23.88 18.46 -1.60
N LYS A 244 -22.88 19.31 -1.88
CA LYS A 244 -21.95 19.11 -3.01
C LYS A 244 -21.13 17.82 -2.84
N ALA A 245 -20.71 17.52 -1.61
CA ALA A 245 -20.04 16.26 -1.32
C ALA A 245 -20.95 15.06 -1.63
N ALA A 246 -22.21 15.09 -1.21
CA ALA A 246 -23.18 14.03 -1.49
C ALA A 246 -23.43 13.85 -2.99
N GLU A 247 -23.52 14.94 -3.77
CA GLU A 247 -23.67 14.90 -5.23
C GLU A 247 -22.49 14.16 -5.89
N LEU A 248 -21.25 14.47 -5.51
CA LEU A 248 -20.07 13.76 -6.03
C LEU A 248 -20.03 12.28 -5.62
N TRP A 249 -20.44 11.95 -4.39
CA TRP A 249 -20.54 10.55 -3.98
C TRP A 249 -21.62 9.80 -4.76
N SER A 250 -22.74 10.44 -5.07
CA SER A 250 -23.80 9.88 -5.91
C SER A 250 -23.32 9.62 -7.35
N GLU A 251 -22.49 10.50 -7.91
CA GLU A 251 -21.84 10.29 -9.20
C GLU A 251 -20.97 9.03 -9.19
N ILE A 252 -20.14 8.85 -8.15
CA ILE A 252 -19.34 7.62 -7.98
C ILE A 252 -20.26 6.39 -7.85
N CYS A 253 -21.36 6.49 -7.09
CA CYS A 253 -22.34 5.42 -6.99
C CYS A 253 -22.90 5.02 -8.36
N ALA A 254 -23.24 5.99 -9.22
CA ALA A 254 -23.79 5.74 -10.55
C ALA A 254 -22.81 4.97 -11.43
N VAL A 255 -21.56 5.45 -11.52
CA VAL A 255 -20.50 4.78 -12.29
C VAL A 255 -20.25 3.35 -11.77
N ARG A 256 -20.17 3.17 -10.45
CA ARG A 256 -19.93 1.85 -9.85
C ARG A 256 -21.13 0.90 -9.92
N LYS A 257 -22.34 1.41 -10.13
CA LYS A 257 -23.57 0.61 -10.28
C LYS A 257 -23.55 -0.15 -11.60
N GLU A 258 -23.02 0.47 -12.65
CA GLU A 258 -22.92 -0.10 -14.00
C GLU A 258 -21.86 -1.21 -14.07
N GLU A 259 -20.85 -1.18 -13.19
CA GLU A 259 -19.79 -2.20 -13.13
C GLU A 259 -20.24 -3.54 -12.52
N SER A 260 -21.37 -3.60 -11.82
CA SER A 260 -21.88 -4.82 -11.17
C SER A 260 -23.00 -5.48 -11.99
N ALA A 261 -22.77 -6.73 -12.42
CA ALA A 261 -23.69 -7.49 -13.29
C ALA A 261 -24.95 -8.05 -12.61
N SER A 262 -25.03 -8.05 -11.28
CA SER A 262 -26.18 -8.59 -10.54
C SER A 262 -26.95 -7.48 -9.82
N SER A 263 -28.27 -7.59 -9.77
CA SER A 263 -29.14 -6.58 -9.15
C SER A 263 -28.96 -6.47 -7.63
N ASN A 264 -28.56 -7.57 -6.98
CA ASN A 264 -28.59 -7.75 -5.52
C ASN A 264 -27.19 -7.83 -4.88
N SER A 265 -26.11 -7.62 -5.66
CA SER A 265 -24.75 -7.49 -5.13
C SER A 265 -24.10 -6.20 -5.61
N ARG A 266 -23.34 -5.56 -4.72
CA ARG A 266 -22.62 -4.31 -5.00
C ARG A 266 -21.18 -4.42 -4.56
N SER A 267 -20.28 -3.79 -5.32
CA SER A 267 -18.85 -3.79 -5.02
C SER A 267 -18.56 -3.03 -3.72
N TRP A 268 -17.41 -3.32 -3.10
CA TRP A 268 -16.90 -2.57 -1.94
C TRP A 268 -16.85 -1.06 -2.20
N LYS A 269 -16.44 -0.67 -3.42
CA LYS A 269 -16.34 0.72 -3.86
C LYS A 269 -17.70 1.41 -3.95
N TRP A 270 -18.72 0.69 -4.41
CA TRP A 270 -20.09 1.20 -4.43
C TRP A 270 -20.61 1.43 -3.01
N TRP A 271 -20.43 0.47 -2.10
CA TRP A 271 -20.85 0.61 -0.70
C TRP A 271 -20.16 1.77 0.01
N ARG A 272 -18.86 1.96 -0.24
CA ARG A 272 -18.11 3.12 0.23
C ARG A 272 -18.76 4.43 -0.22
N ALA A 273 -18.99 4.58 -1.52
CA ALA A 273 -19.61 5.77 -2.08
C ALA A 273 -21.01 6.00 -1.51
N LYS A 274 -21.84 4.95 -1.44
CA LYS A 274 -23.22 5.06 -0.97
C LYS A 274 -23.28 5.45 0.51
N PHE A 275 -22.41 4.87 1.33
CA PHE A 275 -22.30 5.27 2.73
C PHE A 275 -21.96 6.76 2.86
N TYR A 276 -20.93 7.24 2.15
CA TYR A 276 -20.51 8.64 2.29
C TYR A 276 -21.50 9.64 1.69
N GLU A 277 -22.23 9.27 0.64
CA GLU A 277 -23.40 10.02 0.13
C GLU A 277 -24.41 10.24 1.27
N LEU A 278 -24.87 9.14 1.88
CA LEU A 278 -25.86 9.18 2.97
C LEU A 278 -25.32 9.90 4.21
N ALA A 279 -24.04 9.73 4.54
CA ALA A 279 -23.41 10.40 5.67
C ALA A 279 -23.34 11.92 5.47
N CYS A 280 -23.08 12.39 4.24
CA CYS A 280 -23.13 13.80 3.91
C CYS A 280 -24.56 14.34 4.01
N LEU A 281 -25.55 13.63 3.43
CA LEU A 281 -26.97 13.99 3.56
C LEU A 281 -27.43 14.02 5.04
N ALA A 282 -26.93 13.10 5.88
CA ALA A 282 -27.22 13.09 7.30
C ALA A 282 -26.68 14.32 8.04
N LYS A 283 -25.59 14.92 7.58
CA LYS A 283 -25.01 16.14 8.15
C LYS A 283 -25.59 17.43 7.55
N TRP A 284 -26.15 17.37 6.35
CA TRP A 284 -26.80 18.52 5.74
C TRP A 284 -28.10 18.91 6.51
N PRO A 285 -28.27 20.19 6.90
CA PRO A 285 -29.41 20.62 7.72
C PRO A 285 -30.77 20.47 7.03
N GLN A 286 -30.83 20.63 5.71
CA GLN A 286 -32.08 20.62 4.94
C GLN A 286 -32.61 19.21 4.62
N THR A 287 -31.82 18.16 4.88
CA THR A 287 -32.23 16.79 4.59
C THR A 287 -33.36 16.32 5.49
N ASN A 288 -34.44 15.78 4.89
CA ASN A 288 -35.48 15.06 5.62
C ASN A 288 -34.91 13.79 6.26
N LYS A 289 -34.79 13.80 7.60
CA LYS A 289 -34.17 12.70 8.36
C LYS A 289 -35.01 11.42 8.36
N GLN A 290 -36.34 11.52 8.30
CA GLN A 290 -37.22 10.34 8.20
C GLN A 290 -37.04 9.65 6.85
N GLN A 291 -37.02 10.42 5.77
CA GLN A 291 -36.78 9.89 4.42
C GLN A 291 -35.39 9.25 4.29
N LEU A 292 -34.37 9.84 4.92
CA LEU A 292 -33.02 9.28 4.95
C LEU A 292 -32.99 7.93 5.68
N ARG A 293 -33.65 7.80 6.84
CA ARG A 293 -33.75 6.53 7.57
C ARG A 293 -34.46 5.46 6.76
N HIS A 294 -35.58 5.82 6.14
CA HIS A 294 -36.32 4.91 5.28
C HIS A 294 -35.47 4.44 4.10
N THR A 295 -34.64 5.34 3.54
CA THR A 295 -33.68 4.97 2.48
C THR A 295 -32.65 3.95 2.98
N ILE A 296 -32.11 4.13 4.18
CA ILE A 296 -31.17 3.16 4.77
C ILE A 296 -31.85 1.81 5.00
N GLU A 297 -33.09 1.79 5.52
CA GLU A 297 -33.88 0.57 5.71
C GLU A 297 -34.13 -0.19 4.41
N ILE A 298 -34.49 0.52 3.34
CA ILE A 298 -34.63 -0.08 2.02
C ILE A 298 -33.32 -0.71 1.57
N LEU A 299 -32.18 -0.03 1.74
CA LEU A 299 -30.87 -0.58 1.37
C LEU A 299 -30.52 -1.83 2.17
N GLU A 300 -30.73 -1.81 3.49
CA GLU A 300 -30.49 -2.96 4.37
C GLU A 300 -31.34 -4.18 3.97
N ASN A 301 -32.58 -3.96 3.51
CA ASN A 301 -33.49 -5.03 3.10
C ASN A 301 -33.32 -5.47 1.64
N SER A 302 -32.79 -4.62 0.77
CA SER A 302 -32.65 -4.89 -0.67
C SER A 302 -31.39 -5.68 -1.02
N PHE A 303 -30.38 -5.69 -0.14
CA PHE A 303 -29.10 -6.33 -0.39
C PHE A 303 -28.82 -7.41 0.64
N THR A 304 -28.58 -8.64 0.17
CA THR A 304 -28.35 -9.81 1.03
C THR A 304 -26.89 -9.95 1.47
N ASP A 305 -25.96 -9.27 0.81
CA ASP A 305 -24.51 -9.37 1.05
C ASP A 305 -23.87 -7.98 1.21
N ILE A 306 -24.22 -7.30 2.31
CA ILE A 306 -23.63 -6.01 2.67
C ILE A 306 -22.31 -6.29 3.41
N PRO A 307 -21.15 -5.76 2.95
CA PRO A 307 -19.89 -6.00 3.64
C PRO A 307 -19.95 -5.53 5.11
N PRO A 308 -19.40 -6.29 6.08
CA PRO A 308 -19.60 -6.04 7.51
C PRO A 308 -19.31 -4.62 7.98
N LEU A 309 -18.20 -4.01 7.51
CA LEU A 309 -17.83 -2.63 7.85
C LEU A 309 -18.94 -1.63 7.46
N TRP A 310 -19.51 -1.79 6.27
CA TRP A 310 -20.52 -0.87 5.77
C TRP A 310 -21.87 -1.10 6.44
N SER A 311 -22.21 -2.35 6.75
CA SER A 311 -23.39 -2.69 7.54
C SER A 311 -23.37 -2.02 8.92
N GLU A 312 -22.24 -2.14 9.64
CA GLU A 312 -22.05 -1.48 10.94
C GLU A 312 -22.18 0.04 10.82
N LYS A 313 -21.49 0.64 9.84
CA LYS A 313 -21.52 2.08 9.61
C LYS A 313 -22.92 2.61 9.25
N LEU A 314 -23.70 1.89 8.44
CA LEU A 314 -25.08 2.25 8.09
C LEU A 314 -26.00 2.14 9.31
N SER A 315 -25.87 1.08 10.11
CA SER A 315 -26.60 0.92 11.36
C SER A 315 -26.34 2.07 12.33
N LEU A 316 -25.07 2.48 12.49
CA LEU A 316 -24.70 3.64 13.32
C LEU A 316 -25.29 4.95 12.76
N LEU A 317 -25.28 5.13 11.44
CA LEU A 317 -25.83 6.32 10.78
C LEU A 317 -27.36 6.42 10.96
N LYS A 318 -28.06 5.28 10.90
CA LYS A 318 -29.50 5.18 11.17
C LYS A 318 -29.83 5.55 12.62
N GLN A 319 -28.99 5.14 13.56
CA GLN A 319 -29.16 5.36 15.00
C GLN A 319 -28.87 6.78 15.48
N THR A 320 -28.08 7.58 14.74
CA THR A 320 -27.44 8.81 15.30
C THR A 320 -28.39 9.92 15.75
N ARG A 321 -29.73 9.74 15.72
CA ARG A 321 -30.72 10.64 16.37
C ARG A 321 -32.03 9.94 16.77
N LYS A 322 -32.03 8.85 17.54
CA LYS A 322 -33.20 8.66 18.44
C LYS A 322 -33.19 9.87 19.37
N THR A 323 -34.09 10.83 19.17
CA THR A 323 -34.31 11.91 20.13
C THR A 323 -34.68 11.30 21.49
N PRO A 324 -34.25 11.86 22.64
CA PRO A 324 -34.64 11.39 23.97
C PRO A 324 -36.12 11.68 24.32
N SER A 325 -37.05 11.54 23.39
CA SER A 325 -38.48 11.82 23.58
C SER A 325 -39.37 10.59 23.44
N GLU A 326 -38.81 9.38 23.42
CA GLU A 326 -39.58 8.12 23.45
C GLU A 326 -39.24 7.28 24.70
N THR A 327 -39.06 7.96 25.84
CA THR A 327 -39.32 7.38 27.17
C THR A 327 -40.24 8.36 27.89
N GLY A 328 -41.54 8.17 27.71
CA GLY A 328 -42.59 9.01 28.27
C GLY A 328 -43.96 8.45 27.90
N GLY A 329 -44.34 7.39 28.61
CA GLY A 329 -45.61 6.66 28.52
C GLY A 329 -45.57 5.51 29.50
#